data_AF-A0A7K5HVS6-F1
#
_entry.id   AF-A0A7K5HVS6-F1
#
_cell.length_a   1.000
_cell.length_b   1.000
_cell.length_c   1.000
_cell.angle_alpha   90.00
_cell.angle_beta   90.00
_cell.angle_gamma   90.00
#
_symmetry.space_group_name_H-M   'P 1'
#
loop_
_entity.id
_entity.type
_entity.pdbx_description
1 polymer ?
#
loop_
_entity_poly.entity_id
_entity_poly.type
_entity_poly.pdbx_seq_one_letter_code
_entity_poly.pdbx_strand_id
1 'polypeptide(L)'
;LKMEFAIKHTWDGLPVSHEPVTIVLKADSTGLIMEVNAPFFNDPPAPPGEPGKPFSRLWDYEVVETFFLNDRTEQYLEVELCPHGQHLLLLLSGRRRVWKEELALEFEVTKMKNKWEGKAHLPWNYFPPFTTGFNAFAIHGSGEERKYEALYPVPRPELQEGQKPDFHRLEYFKDLNLKALMGEDWKQPESDIWKSLTN
;
A
#
# COMPACT_ATOMS: atom_id res chain seq x y z
N LEU A 1 7.29 -8.27 17.44
CA LEU A 1 6.93 -6.83 17.46
C LEU A 1 5.98 -6.56 16.29
N LYS A 2 5.12 -5.55 16.38
CA LYS A 2 4.23 -5.14 15.28
C LYS A 2 4.13 -3.61 15.21
N MET A 3 3.92 -3.09 14.01
CA MET A 3 3.47 -1.71 13.78
C MET A 3 2.04 -1.75 13.27
N GLU A 4 1.21 -0.82 13.71
CA GLU A 4 -0.21 -0.79 13.36
C GLU A 4 -0.59 0.62 12.91
N PHE A 5 -1.26 0.69 11.77
CA PHE A 5 -1.68 1.92 11.10
C PHE A 5 -3.17 1.84 10.81
N ALA A 6 -3.87 2.97 10.89
CA ALA A 6 -5.30 3.03 10.61
C ALA A 6 -5.61 4.21 9.69
N ILE A 7 -6.23 3.92 8.55
CA ILE A 7 -6.71 4.90 7.59
C ILE A 7 -8.03 5.46 8.12
N LYS A 8 -7.98 6.70 8.62
CA LYS A 8 -9.11 7.35 9.31
C LYS A 8 -9.65 8.57 8.56
N HIS A 9 -9.03 8.92 7.44
CA HIS A 9 -9.36 10.10 6.68
C HIS A 9 -9.50 9.79 5.20
N THR A 10 -10.34 10.54 4.50
CA THR A 10 -10.33 10.68 3.05
C THR A 10 -9.01 11.30 2.59
N TRP A 11 -8.69 11.17 1.31
CA TRP A 11 -7.46 11.71 0.70
C TRP A 11 -7.26 13.23 0.92
N ASP A 12 -8.36 13.96 1.10
CA ASP A 12 -8.45 15.40 1.37
C ASP A 12 -8.65 15.73 2.86
N GLY A 13 -8.46 14.75 3.75
CA GLY A 13 -8.35 14.97 5.20
C GLY A 13 -9.67 15.09 5.96
N LEU A 14 -10.79 14.66 5.39
CA LEU A 14 -12.06 14.53 6.11
C LEU A 14 -12.12 13.18 6.83
N PRO A 15 -12.71 13.07 8.04
CA PRO A 15 -12.88 11.78 8.70
C PRO A 15 -13.73 10.80 7.87
N VAL A 16 -13.37 9.52 7.90
CA VAL A 16 -14.22 8.44 7.31
C VAL A 16 -15.45 8.17 8.19
N SER A 17 -16.52 7.65 7.59
CA SER A 17 -17.81 7.39 8.25
C SER A 17 -18.08 5.91 8.56
N HIS A 18 -17.07 5.05 8.43
CA HIS A 18 -17.12 3.62 8.73
C HIS A 18 -15.91 3.20 9.59
N GLU A 19 -15.84 1.91 9.93
CA GLU A 19 -14.67 1.34 10.61
C GLU A 19 -13.38 1.54 9.78
N PRO A 20 -12.30 2.07 10.36
CA PRO A 20 -11.04 2.30 9.66
C PRO A 20 -10.44 1.02 9.04
N VAL A 21 -9.85 1.15 7.86
CA VAL A 21 -8.92 0.14 7.35
C VAL A 21 -7.67 0.14 8.23
N THR A 22 -7.30 -1.03 8.74
CA THR A 22 -6.13 -1.22 9.59
C THR A 22 -5.08 -2.05 8.86
N ILE A 23 -3.84 -1.58 8.90
CA ILE A 23 -2.67 -2.25 8.32
C ILE A 23 -1.70 -2.56 9.45
N VAL A 24 -1.28 -3.81 9.54
CA VAL A 24 -0.30 -4.27 10.53
C VAL A 24 0.93 -4.78 9.80
N LEU A 25 2.10 -4.26 10.17
CA LEU A 25 3.39 -4.75 9.71
C LEU A 25 4.05 -5.58 10.81
N LYS A 26 4.49 -6.78 10.47
CA LYS A 26 5.22 -7.69 11.37
C LYS A 26 6.55 -8.08 10.75
N ALA A 27 7.55 -8.21 11.60
CA ALA A 27 8.86 -8.71 11.21
C ALA A 27 8.76 -10.15 10.70
N ASP A 28 9.48 -10.45 9.62
CA ASP A 28 9.77 -11.79 9.16
C ASP A 28 11.24 -11.90 8.73
N SER A 29 11.80 -13.12 8.75
CA SER A 29 13.20 -13.35 8.38
C SER A 29 13.50 -13.02 6.91
N THR A 30 12.54 -13.19 6.01
CA THR A 30 12.69 -13.00 4.56
C THR A 30 11.98 -11.76 4.02
N GLY A 31 11.30 -11.02 4.88
CA GLY A 31 10.55 -9.84 4.46
C GLY A 31 9.77 -9.17 5.59
N LEU A 32 8.64 -8.59 5.23
CA LEU A 32 7.60 -8.15 6.14
C LEU A 32 6.33 -8.97 5.92
N ILE A 33 5.65 -9.33 6.99
CA ILE A 33 4.25 -9.73 6.88
C ILE A 33 3.40 -8.48 6.99
N MET A 34 2.60 -8.22 5.97
CA MET A 34 1.58 -7.18 5.95
C MET A 34 0.21 -7.82 6.12
N GLU A 35 -0.51 -7.40 7.16
CA GLU A 35 -1.89 -7.82 7.40
C GLU A 35 -2.84 -6.63 7.21
N VAL A 36 -3.89 -6.83 6.45
CA VAL A 36 -4.99 -5.87 6.25
C VAL A 36 -6.21 -6.36 6.98
N ASN A 37 -6.87 -5.46 7.70
CA ASN A 37 -8.19 -5.65 8.28
C ASN A 37 -9.08 -4.49 7.83
N ALA A 38 -10.08 -4.75 7.01
CA ALA A 38 -10.86 -3.70 6.37
C ALA A 38 -12.34 -4.07 6.28
N PRO A 39 -13.25 -3.08 6.27
CA PRO A 39 -14.61 -3.33 5.81
C PRO A 39 -14.60 -3.95 4.40
N PHE A 40 -15.58 -4.79 4.11
CA PHE A 40 -15.79 -5.32 2.76
C PHE A 40 -16.98 -4.61 2.14
N PHE A 41 -16.70 -3.71 1.20
CA PHE A 41 -17.70 -2.89 0.53
C PHE A 41 -18.35 -3.61 -0.65
N ASN A 42 -17.58 -4.49 -1.30
CA ASN A 42 -17.96 -5.22 -2.51
C ASN A 42 -18.47 -4.29 -3.63
N ASP A 43 -17.86 -3.10 -3.73
CA ASP A 43 -18.16 -2.09 -4.74
C ASP A 43 -16.87 -1.38 -5.17
N PRO A 44 -16.48 -1.46 -6.46
CA PRO A 44 -17.13 -2.22 -7.54
C PRO A 44 -17.05 -3.74 -7.32
N PRO A 45 -17.77 -4.55 -8.13
CA PRO A 45 -17.64 -6.00 -8.13
C PRO A 45 -16.20 -6.47 -8.34
N ALA A 46 -15.92 -7.72 -7.98
CA ALA A 46 -14.61 -8.34 -8.13
C ALA A 46 -13.95 -8.08 -9.51
N PRO A 47 -12.63 -7.83 -9.56
CA PRO A 47 -11.92 -7.74 -10.83
C PRO A 47 -12.01 -9.07 -11.60
N PRO A 48 -12.04 -9.04 -12.95
CA PRO A 48 -12.22 -10.22 -13.79
C PRO A 48 -10.98 -11.16 -13.85
N GLY A 49 -9.99 -10.99 -12.96
CA GLY A 49 -8.79 -11.82 -12.88
C GLY A 49 -8.91 -12.99 -11.90
N GLU A 50 -7.97 -13.94 -11.98
CA GLU A 50 -7.91 -15.06 -11.03
C GLU A 50 -7.42 -14.60 -9.65
N PRO A 51 -8.07 -15.02 -8.54
CA PRO A 51 -7.52 -14.82 -7.20
C PRO A 51 -6.10 -15.39 -7.06
N GLY A 52 -5.23 -14.68 -6.33
CA GLY A 52 -3.83 -15.07 -6.16
C GLY A 52 -2.92 -14.70 -7.34
N LYS A 53 -3.43 -14.00 -8.36
CA LYS A 53 -2.63 -13.49 -9.48
C LYS A 53 -2.50 -11.96 -9.45
N PRO A 54 -1.42 -11.42 -10.03
CA PRO A 54 -1.34 -10.01 -10.34
C PRO A 54 -2.50 -9.56 -11.24
N PHE A 55 -2.99 -8.34 -11.05
CA PHE A 55 -4.01 -7.73 -11.90
C PHE A 55 -3.73 -6.25 -12.09
N SER A 56 -3.40 -5.84 -13.31
CA SER A 56 -3.15 -4.43 -13.65
C SER A 56 -4.38 -3.54 -13.39
N ARG A 57 -4.13 -2.29 -12.98
CA ARG A 57 -5.15 -1.28 -12.64
C ARG A 57 -6.08 -1.70 -11.50
N LEU A 58 -5.53 -2.36 -10.49
CA LEU A 58 -6.33 -2.84 -9.35
C LEU A 58 -6.98 -1.69 -8.57
N TRP A 59 -6.42 -0.49 -8.60
CA TRP A 59 -7.01 0.77 -8.14
C TRP A 59 -8.36 1.16 -8.78
N ASP A 60 -8.78 0.52 -9.87
CA ASP A 60 -10.16 0.67 -10.39
C ASP A 60 -11.19 -0.10 -9.54
N TYR A 61 -10.75 -0.94 -8.59
CA TYR A 61 -11.56 -1.83 -7.76
C TYR A 61 -11.52 -1.52 -6.26
N GLU A 62 -12.23 -2.28 -5.43
CA GLU A 62 -12.01 -2.23 -3.98
C GLU A 62 -10.59 -2.71 -3.69
N VAL A 63 -9.77 -1.85 -3.07
CA VAL A 63 -8.34 -2.12 -2.88
C VAL A 63 -7.79 -1.37 -1.66
N VAL A 64 -6.78 -1.96 -1.03
CA VAL A 64 -5.91 -1.29 -0.06
C VAL A 64 -4.51 -1.22 -0.64
N GLU A 65 -3.95 -0.02 -0.64
CA GLU A 65 -2.62 0.27 -1.20
C GLU A 65 -1.66 0.69 -0.09
N THR A 66 -0.41 0.24 -0.17
CA THR A 66 0.66 0.70 0.71
C THR A 66 1.90 1.02 -0.08
N PHE A 67 2.61 2.04 0.37
CA PHE A 67 3.79 2.54 -0.29
C PHE A 67 4.97 2.54 0.67
N PHE A 68 6.10 2.01 0.21
CA PHE A 68 7.36 1.94 0.95
C PHE A 68 8.42 2.69 0.16
N LEU A 69 8.80 3.87 0.64
CA LEU A 69 9.58 4.87 -0.08
C LEU A 69 11.00 4.98 0.46
N ASN A 70 11.99 5.07 -0.43
CA ASN A 70 13.24 5.75 -0.15
C ASN A 70 13.09 7.22 -0.53
N ASP A 71 13.00 8.09 0.46
CA ASP A 71 12.76 9.53 0.31
C ASP A 71 13.91 10.29 -0.37
N ARG A 72 15.13 9.74 -0.36
CA ARG A 72 16.31 10.35 -0.98
C ARG A 72 16.41 10.07 -2.47
N THR A 73 16.01 8.87 -2.89
CA THR A 73 16.12 8.43 -4.30
C THR A 73 14.80 8.46 -5.06
N GLU A 74 13.69 8.71 -4.36
CA GLU A 74 12.33 8.58 -4.87
C GLU A 74 12.02 7.19 -5.46
N GLN A 75 12.72 6.16 -4.99
CA GLN A 75 12.43 4.77 -5.32
C GLN A 75 11.42 4.21 -4.33
N TYR A 76 10.37 3.55 -4.80
CA TYR A 76 9.36 3.00 -3.92
C TYR A 76 8.75 1.70 -4.43
N LEU A 77 8.38 0.86 -3.45
CA LEU A 77 7.50 -0.28 -3.64
C LEU A 77 6.08 0.18 -3.35
N GLU A 78 5.17 -0.15 -4.25
CA GLU A 78 3.73 0.01 -4.11
C GLU A 78 3.08 -1.38 -4.12
N VAL A 79 2.21 -1.62 -3.14
CA VAL A 79 1.54 -2.90 -2.91
C VAL A 79 0.04 -2.65 -2.83
N GLU A 80 -0.70 -3.19 -3.79
CA GLU A 80 -2.16 -3.12 -3.87
C GLU A 80 -2.75 -4.50 -3.58
N LEU A 81 -3.69 -4.58 -2.64
CA LEU A 81 -4.33 -5.81 -2.20
C LEU A 81 -5.86 -5.71 -2.30
N CYS A 82 -6.47 -6.60 -3.06
CA CYS A 82 -7.92 -6.66 -3.25
C CYS A 82 -8.57 -7.72 -2.35
N PRO A 83 -9.77 -7.48 -1.77
CA PRO A 83 -10.53 -8.48 -1.02
C PRO A 83 -10.90 -9.73 -1.83
N HIS A 84 -10.73 -9.70 -3.16
CA HIS A 84 -11.00 -10.85 -4.02
C HIS A 84 -9.76 -11.72 -4.29
N GLY A 85 -8.59 -11.35 -3.73
CA GLY A 85 -7.36 -12.14 -3.77
C GLY A 85 -6.38 -11.75 -4.87
N GLN A 86 -6.77 -10.86 -5.79
CA GLN A 86 -5.86 -10.24 -6.75
C GLN A 86 -4.96 -9.24 -6.03
N HIS A 87 -3.76 -9.05 -6.55
CA HIS A 87 -2.78 -8.09 -6.05
C HIS A 87 -2.14 -7.32 -7.21
N LEU A 88 -1.47 -6.21 -6.91
CA LEU A 88 -0.58 -5.57 -7.85
C LEU A 88 0.62 -5.03 -7.07
N LEU A 89 1.82 -5.40 -7.51
CA LEU A 89 3.06 -4.90 -6.93
C LEU A 89 3.82 -4.14 -8.01
N LEU A 90 4.18 -2.90 -7.70
CA LEU A 90 4.91 -2.01 -8.59
C LEU A 90 6.21 -1.59 -7.90
N LEU A 91 7.30 -1.60 -8.67
CA LEU A 91 8.56 -0.96 -8.29
C LEU A 91 8.74 0.29 -9.15
N LEU A 92 8.78 1.45 -8.50
CA LEU A 92 8.85 2.75 -9.16
C LEU A 92 10.18 3.44 -8.84
N SER A 93 10.80 4.04 -9.85
CA SER A 93 12.04 4.82 -9.71
C SER A 93 11.81 6.28 -10.13
N GLY A 94 11.38 7.07 -9.17
CA GLY A 94 10.84 8.41 -9.36
C GLY A 94 9.32 8.41 -9.44
N ARG A 95 8.71 9.55 -9.14
CA ARG A 95 7.26 9.74 -9.11
C ARG A 95 6.57 9.24 -10.39
N ARG A 96 5.68 8.25 -10.25
CA ARG A 96 4.90 7.59 -11.33
C ARG A 96 5.76 6.92 -12.42
N ARG A 97 7.02 6.60 -12.14
CA ARG A 97 7.90 5.93 -13.10
C ARG A 97 8.00 4.45 -12.77
N VAL A 98 7.01 3.69 -13.22
CA VAL A 98 7.00 2.22 -13.10
C VAL A 98 8.21 1.64 -13.84
N TRP A 99 8.97 0.80 -13.16
CA TRP A 99 10.11 0.08 -13.70
C TRP A 99 9.84 -1.43 -13.76
N LYS A 100 9.18 -1.99 -12.73
CA LYS A 100 8.67 -3.35 -12.72
C LYS A 100 7.25 -3.35 -12.18
N GLU A 101 6.42 -4.23 -12.71
CA GLU A 101 5.03 -4.41 -12.30
C GLU A 101 4.67 -5.89 -12.28
N GLU A 102 3.49 -6.20 -11.73
CA GLU A 102 2.92 -7.55 -11.66
C GLU A 102 3.86 -8.58 -10.99
N LEU A 103 4.62 -8.14 -9.99
CA LEU A 103 5.47 -9.03 -9.20
C LEU A 103 4.61 -10.06 -8.45
N ALA A 104 5.09 -11.29 -8.39
CA ALA A 104 4.42 -12.36 -7.67
C ALA A 104 4.36 -12.07 -6.16
N LEU A 105 3.24 -12.40 -5.53
CA LEU A 105 3.03 -12.23 -4.10
C LEU A 105 2.34 -13.47 -3.49
N GLU A 106 2.85 -13.90 -2.33
CA GLU A 106 2.11 -14.81 -1.46
C GLU A 106 1.06 -14.00 -0.70
N PHE A 107 -0.20 -14.13 -1.11
CA PHE A 107 -1.32 -13.35 -0.59
C PHE A 107 -2.52 -14.25 -0.29
N GLU A 108 -2.94 -14.24 0.97
CA GLU A 108 -4.12 -14.96 1.46
C GLU A 108 -5.21 -13.97 1.83
N VAL A 109 -6.47 -14.31 1.51
CA VAL A 109 -7.63 -13.50 1.87
C VAL A 109 -8.69 -14.34 2.56
N THR A 110 -9.16 -13.84 3.70
CA THR A 110 -10.37 -14.33 4.36
C THR A 110 -11.45 -13.26 4.26
N LYS A 111 -12.54 -13.57 3.56
CA LYS A 111 -13.71 -12.69 3.47
C LYS A 111 -14.81 -13.12 4.44
N MET A 112 -15.36 -12.15 5.13
CA MET A 112 -16.58 -12.26 5.94
C MET A 112 -17.68 -11.38 5.33
N LYS A 113 -18.85 -11.35 5.97
CA LYS A 113 -20.02 -10.64 5.43
C LYS A 113 -19.79 -9.15 5.17
N ASN A 114 -19.09 -8.46 6.07
CA ASN A 114 -18.90 -7.01 6.06
C ASN A 114 -17.45 -6.60 6.32
N LYS A 115 -16.52 -7.56 6.32
CA LYS A 115 -15.12 -7.36 6.62
C LYS A 115 -14.30 -8.35 5.79
N TRP A 116 -13.09 -7.97 5.43
CA TRP A 116 -12.09 -8.90 4.92
C TRP A 116 -10.78 -8.74 5.65
N GLU A 117 -10.01 -9.81 5.62
CA GLU A 117 -8.66 -9.88 6.16
C GLU A 117 -7.73 -10.36 5.07
N GLY A 118 -6.63 -9.64 4.88
CA GLY A 118 -5.58 -9.97 3.92
C GLY A 118 -4.27 -10.23 4.64
N LYS A 119 -3.48 -11.20 4.19
CA LYS A 119 -2.12 -11.46 4.69
C LYS A 119 -1.18 -11.65 3.52
N ALA A 120 -0.21 -10.76 3.40
CA ALA A 120 0.79 -10.76 2.35
C ALA A 120 2.21 -10.89 2.94
N HIS A 121 3.04 -11.75 2.35
CA HIS A 121 4.48 -11.76 2.63
C HIS A 121 5.21 -10.90 1.59
N LEU A 122 5.80 -9.80 2.03
CA LEU A 122 6.54 -8.83 1.21
C LEU A 122 8.04 -9.12 1.31
N PRO A 123 8.68 -9.73 0.29
CA PRO A 123 10.09 -10.10 0.35
C PRO A 123 10.99 -8.87 0.42
N TRP A 124 12.09 -8.93 1.18
CA TRP A 124 13.07 -7.83 1.25
C TRP A 124 13.61 -7.40 -0.11
N ASN A 125 13.66 -8.34 -1.07
CA ASN A 125 14.13 -8.08 -2.42
C ASN A 125 13.23 -7.10 -3.20
N TYR A 126 12.00 -6.82 -2.74
CA TYR A 126 11.11 -5.84 -3.37
C TYR A 126 11.24 -4.44 -2.79
N PHE A 127 11.80 -4.29 -1.59
CA PHE A 127 11.94 -2.98 -0.95
C PHE A 127 13.10 -2.20 -1.57
N PRO A 128 12.92 -0.90 -1.88
CA PRO A 128 14.03 -0.06 -2.27
C PRO A 128 15.05 0.01 -1.12
N PRO A 129 16.36 0.09 -1.42
CA PRO A 129 17.38 0.28 -0.38
C PRO A 129 17.02 1.47 0.50
N PHE A 130 17.25 1.40 1.81
CA PHE A 130 16.95 2.49 2.75
C PHE A 130 15.50 2.97 2.66
N THR A 131 14.54 2.06 2.85
CA THR A 131 13.13 2.41 2.96
C THR A 131 12.90 3.23 4.24
N THR A 132 12.42 4.45 4.09
CA THR A 132 12.27 5.46 5.16
C THR A 132 10.89 6.09 5.21
N GLY A 133 10.13 6.06 4.11
CA GLY A 133 8.80 6.67 4.01
C GLY A 133 7.69 5.64 3.89
N PHE A 134 6.53 5.96 4.44
CA PHE A 134 5.32 5.15 4.35
C PHE A 134 4.07 6.00 4.19
N ASN A 135 3.15 5.50 3.38
CA ASN A 135 1.75 5.92 3.34
C ASN A 135 0.89 4.73 2.95
N ALA A 136 -0.40 4.84 3.20
CA ALA A 136 -1.36 3.82 2.83
C ALA A 136 -2.68 4.45 2.43
N PHE A 137 -3.40 3.77 1.55
CA PHE A 137 -4.62 4.24 0.97
C PHE A 137 -5.66 3.12 0.90
N ALA A 138 -6.92 3.50 0.84
CA ALA A 138 -8.00 2.58 0.55
C ALA A 138 -8.92 3.21 -0.50
N ILE A 139 -9.37 2.40 -1.45
CA ILE A 139 -10.30 2.83 -2.49
C ILE A 139 -11.47 1.86 -2.53
N HIS A 140 -12.69 2.38 -2.53
CA HIS A 140 -13.93 1.62 -2.58
C HIS A 140 -15.07 2.47 -3.16
N GLY A 141 -16.22 1.86 -3.41
CA GLY A 141 -17.35 2.50 -4.07
C GLY A 141 -17.16 2.62 -5.59
N SER A 142 -18.21 3.01 -6.28
CA SER A 142 -18.22 3.22 -7.74
C SER A 142 -18.85 4.55 -8.16
N GLY A 143 -18.50 5.05 -9.33
CA GLY A 143 -19.10 6.25 -9.91
C GLY A 143 -18.94 7.49 -9.00
N GLU A 144 -20.04 8.19 -8.74
CA GLU A 144 -20.05 9.37 -7.85
C GLU A 144 -19.80 9.02 -6.37
N GLU A 145 -20.02 7.76 -5.99
CA GLU A 145 -19.76 7.26 -4.63
C GLU A 145 -18.35 6.70 -4.44
N ARG A 146 -17.48 6.78 -5.46
CA ARG A 146 -16.07 6.36 -5.34
C ARG A 146 -15.38 7.17 -4.22
N LYS A 147 -14.84 6.47 -3.23
CA LYS A 147 -14.11 7.05 -2.11
C LYS A 147 -12.62 6.76 -2.23
N TYR A 148 -11.82 7.72 -1.79
CA TYR A 148 -10.37 7.65 -1.74
C TYR A 148 -9.93 8.06 -0.34
N GLU A 149 -9.23 7.18 0.34
CA GLU A 149 -8.86 7.35 1.74
C GLU A 149 -7.35 7.25 1.90
N ALA A 150 -6.81 7.91 2.92
CA ALA A 150 -5.38 8.01 3.16
C ALA A 150 -5.04 7.94 4.64
N LEU A 151 -3.96 7.21 4.96
CA LEU A 151 -3.32 7.23 6.27
C LEU A 151 -2.75 8.62 6.55
N TYR A 152 -2.03 9.18 5.58
CA TYR A 152 -1.51 10.54 5.61
C TYR A 152 -2.08 11.32 4.40
N PRO A 153 -3.20 12.04 4.58
CA PRO A 153 -3.87 12.78 3.51
C PRO A 153 -3.13 14.06 3.12
N VAL A 154 -3.53 14.65 2.01
CA VAL A 154 -3.13 16.01 1.64
C VAL A 154 -3.65 16.98 2.72
N PRO A 155 -2.79 17.81 3.34
CA PRO A 155 -3.24 18.79 4.31
C PRO A 155 -4.27 19.74 3.68
N ARG A 156 -5.40 19.94 4.36
CA ARG A 156 -6.51 20.78 3.84
C ARG A 156 -6.08 22.18 3.38
N PRO A 157 -5.17 22.90 4.07
CA PRO A 157 -4.68 24.20 3.61
C PRO A 157 -3.89 24.17 2.29
N GLU A 158 -3.40 22.99 1.88
CA GLU A 158 -2.62 22.79 0.66
C GLU A 158 -3.48 22.28 -0.52
N LEU A 159 -4.77 22.05 -0.28
CA LEU A 159 -5.71 21.62 -1.32
C LEU A 159 -6.03 22.77 -2.29
N GLN A 160 -6.06 22.44 -3.57
CA GLN A 160 -6.49 23.35 -4.63
C GLN A 160 -7.94 23.07 -5.02
N GLU A 161 -8.66 24.10 -5.47
CA GLU A 161 -10.02 23.95 -5.98
C GLU A 161 -10.04 22.99 -7.17
N GLY A 162 -10.94 22.00 -7.15
CA GLY A 162 -11.06 20.98 -8.19
C GLY A 162 -9.98 19.91 -8.18
N GLN A 163 -9.05 19.94 -7.21
CA GLN A 163 -8.00 18.92 -7.07
C GLN A 163 -8.60 17.51 -6.96
N LYS A 164 -7.92 16.55 -7.60
CA LYS A 164 -8.28 15.13 -7.57
C LYS A 164 -7.31 14.35 -6.68
N PRO A 165 -7.71 13.17 -6.17
CA PRO A 165 -6.82 12.28 -5.44
C PRO A 165 -5.55 11.99 -6.25
N ASP A 166 -4.39 12.08 -5.59
CA ASP A 166 -3.08 11.71 -6.13
C ASP A 166 -2.26 11.05 -5.01
N PHE A 167 -2.15 9.73 -5.07
CA PHE A 167 -1.45 8.92 -4.05
C PHE A 167 0.07 8.93 -4.24
N HIS A 168 0.58 9.43 -5.37
CA HIS A 168 2.01 9.58 -5.63
C HIS A 168 2.57 10.96 -5.20
N ARG A 169 1.86 11.67 -4.31
CA ARG A 169 2.41 12.86 -3.63
C ARG A 169 3.33 12.45 -2.49
N LEU A 170 4.54 12.03 -2.88
CA LEU A 170 5.58 11.49 -2.00
C LEU A 170 5.92 12.41 -0.82
N GLU A 171 5.76 13.73 -1.01
CA GLU A 171 5.97 14.75 0.03
C GLU A 171 5.10 14.59 1.29
N TYR A 172 4.00 13.83 1.22
CA TYR A 172 3.11 13.59 2.37
C TYR A 172 3.35 12.28 3.10
N PHE A 173 4.27 11.45 2.59
CA PHE A 173 4.63 10.22 3.25
C PHE A 173 5.31 10.56 4.58
N LYS A 174 5.16 9.68 5.57
CA LYS A 174 5.75 9.87 6.91
C LYS A 174 6.80 8.83 7.20
N ASP A 175 7.62 9.13 8.19
CA ASP A 175 8.73 8.29 8.60
C ASP A 175 8.25 6.88 8.97
N LEU A 176 8.89 5.88 8.37
CA LEU A 176 8.78 4.48 8.67
C LEU A 176 10.10 3.99 9.28
N ASN A 177 10.10 3.77 10.59
CA ASN A 177 11.28 3.26 11.27
C ASN A 177 11.26 1.73 11.34
N LEU A 178 11.71 1.04 10.28
CA LEU A 178 11.77 -0.42 10.26
C LEU A 178 12.63 -1.03 11.38
N LYS A 179 13.62 -0.31 11.93
CA LYS A 179 14.40 -0.80 13.06
C LYS A 179 13.58 -0.95 14.34
N ALA A 180 12.56 -0.12 14.54
CA ALA A 180 11.65 -0.30 15.68
C ALA A 180 10.84 -1.61 15.58
N LEU A 181 10.72 -2.19 14.39
CA LEU A 181 10.09 -3.49 14.16
C LEU A 181 11.10 -4.65 14.20
N MET A 182 12.28 -4.45 13.60
CA MET A 182 13.28 -5.50 13.35
C MET A 182 14.39 -5.58 14.42
N GLY A 183 14.54 -4.56 15.26
CA GLY A 183 15.63 -4.37 16.21
C GLY A 183 16.61 -3.26 15.80
N GLU A 184 17.19 -2.56 16.77
CA GLU A 184 18.05 -1.37 16.53
C GLU A 184 19.32 -1.66 15.70
N ASP A 185 19.88 -2.86 15.87
CA ASP A 185 21.06 -3.33 15.15
C ASP A 185 20.75 -3.87 13.75
N TRP A 186 19.46 -3.98 13.40
CA TRP A 186 19.05 -4.48 12.10
C TRP A 186 19.48 -3.56 10.97
N LYS A 187 19.92 -4.17 9.88
CA LYS A 187 20.23 -3.52 8.61
C LYS A 187 19.32 -4.12 7.56
N GLN A 188 18.71 -3.25 6.75
CA GLN A 188 17.88 -3.70 5.64
C GLN A 188 18.69 -4.60 4.71
N PRO A 189 18.21 -5.83 4.41
CA PRO A 189 18.86 -6.68 3.43
C PRO A 189 18.93 -6.00 2.07
N GLU A 190 19.99 -6.29 1.33
CA GLU A 190 20.13 -5.78 -0.03
C GLU A 190 19.08 -6.39 -0.97
N SER A 191 18.65 -5.60 -1.96
CA SER A 191 17.81 -6.08 -3.05
C SER A 191 18.63 -6.22 -4.31
N ASP A 192 18.74 -7.45 -4.81
CA ASP A 192 19.37 -7.73 -6.10
C ASP A 192 18.53 -7.21 -7.27
N ILE A 193 17.21 -7.12 -7.08
CA ILE A 193 16.32 -6.45 -8.03
C ILE A 193 16.75 -4.99 -8.16
N TRP A 194 16.73 -4.20 -7.08
CA TRP A 194 17.05 -2.77 -7.17
C TRP A 194 18.50 -2.48 -7.59
N LYS A 195 19.46 -3.36 -7.26
CA LYS A 195 20.83 -3.24 -7.80
C LYS A 195 20.89 -3.32 -9.32
N SER A 196 19.98 -4.05 -9.96
CA SER A 196 19.97 -4.18 -11.43
C SER A 196 19.46 -2.93 -12.13
N LEU A 197 18.86 -1.98 -11.41
CA LEU A 197 18.39 -0.71 -11.97
C LEU A 197 19.55 0.28 -12.23
N THR A 198 20.64 0.16 -11.48
CA THR A 198 21.82 1.04 -11.58
C THR A 198 22.85 0.58 -12.62
N ASN A 199 22.62 -0.57 -13.26
CA ASN A 199 23.49 -1.15 -14.29
C ASN A 199 22.97 -0.90 -15.70
#